data_AF-A0AAN6LLJ8-F1
#
_entry.id   AF-A0AAN6LLJ8-F1
#
_cell.length_a   1.000
_cell.length_b   1.000
_cell.length_c   1.000
_cell.angle_alpha   90.00
_cell.angle_beta   90.00
_cell.angle_gamma   90.00
#
_symmetry.space_group_name_H-M   'P 1'
#
loop_
_entity.id
_entity.type
_entity.pdbx_description
1 polymer ?
#
loop_
_entity_poly.entity_id
_entity_poly.type
_entity_poly.pdbx_seq_one_letter_code
_entity_poly.pdbx_strand_id
1 'polypeptide(L)'
;MPDIFDGSSSISIRPMTNVNPNPRAPRNIQIAYHSFVEDQENPLDACVKKMVREAPAMQYDAEQRLAANEGGFGLLERLMRLEAHCQIQDDTIKKPESHRQSHLNIRQRAISTWVRDALHKPTERRNEETRRPNKDIIPGGDVRSDAMVVTERYKKSSTEWRSFRTLYGLTPDEVNDLDQHKFCQSLQALDEAATILLRKAKTSLPPEMEDKRKDLVALLLEGKYEEAEGMGSTFFCENEAEEAKGAGFLEISMILPTSFP
;
A
#
# COMPACT_ATOMS: atom_id res chain seq x y z
N MET A 1 32.80 48.76 -21.16
CA MET A 1 33.03 49.81 -22.17
C MET A 1 32.40 49.35 -23.48
N PRO A 2 31.33 50.02 -23.96
CA PRO A 2 30.40 50.86 -23.21
C PRO A 2 29.50 49.96 -22.32
N ASP A 3 28.21 49.74 -22.56
CA ASP A 3 27.08 50.50 -21.96
C ASP A 3 26.50 49.67 -20.78
N ILE A 4 25.76 50.14 -19.78
CA ILE A 4 24.92 51.33 -19.53
C ILE A 4 23.50 51.27 -20.13
N PHE A 5 22.57 50.68 -19.38
CA PHE A 5 21.20 51.19 -19.30
C PHE A 5 20.77 51.31 -17.84
N ASP A 6 20.71 52.54 -17.37
CA ASP A 6 20.11 52.90 -16.09
C ASP A 6 18.59 53.07 -16.29
N GLY A 7 17.79 52.65 -15.31
CA GLY A 7 16.36 52.37 -15.52
C GLY A 7 15.57 52.18 -14.24
N SER A 8 15.98 52.85 -13.16
CA SER A 8 15.27 52.83 -11.88
C SER A 8 13.95 53.60 -11.96
N SER A 9 12.81 52.90 -11.88
CA SER A 9 11.52 53.50 -11.51
C SER A 9 10.64 52.50 -10.76
N SER A 10 10.99 52.30 -9.48
CA SER A 10 10.26 51.44 -8.55
C SER A 10 9.04 52.16 -7.96
N ILE A 11 7.95 52.23 -8.75
CA ILE A 11 6.65 52.72 -8.26
C ILE A 11 6.06 51.69 -7.27
N SER A 12 6.41 51.85 -5.99
CA SER A 12 5.88 51.03 -4.89
C SER A 12 4.51 51.54 -4.45
N ILE A 13 3.46 51.16 -5.17
CA ILE A 13 2.08 51.31 -4.67
C ILE A 13 1.85 50.22 -3.63
N ARG A 14 2.13 50.54 -2.37
CA ARG A 14 1.67 49.73 -1.23
C ARG A 14 0.19 50.05 -0.99
N PRO A 15 -0.75 49.11 -1.18
CA PRO A 15 -2.09 49.30 -0.64
C PRO A 15 -2.00 49.30 0.89
N MET A 16 -2.38 50.40 1.52
CA MET A 16 -2.64 50.46 2.96
C MET A 16 -3.94 49.69 3.26
N THR A 17 -3.86 48.36 3.23
CA THR A 17 -4.93 47.50 3.76
C THR A 17 -4.98 47.65 5.27
N ASN A 18 -5.85 48.52 5.76
CA ASN A 18 -6.20 48.57 7.17
C ASN A 18 -7.05 47.31 7.49
N VAL A 19 -6.36 46.20 7.80
CA VAL A 19 -6.97 44.89 8.06
C VAL A 19 -7.67 44.94 9.42
N ASN A 20 -8.96 45.29 9.41
CA ASN A 20 -9.84 45.09 10.54
C ASN A 20 -10.19 43.59 10.65
N PRO A 21 -9.74 42.86 11.69
CA PRO A 21 -9.83 41.41 11.76
C PRO A 21 -11.19 40.97 12.31
N ASN A 22 -12.26 41.15 11.53
CA ASN A 22 -13.57 40.58 11.86
C ASN A 22 -14.25 39.93 10.63
N PRO A 23 -14.05 38.61 10.42
CA PRO A 23 -14.55 37.91 9.23
C PRO A 23 -16.05 37.52 9.30
N ARG A 24 -16.84 38.08 10.23
CA ARG A 24 -18.24 37.66 10.47
C ARG A 24 -19.29 38.78 10.53
N ALA A 25 -18.95 40.00 10.13
CA ALA A 25 -19.94 41.05 9.91
C ALA A 25 -20.22 41.21 8.40
N PRO A 26 -21.47 41.08 7.91
CA PRO A 26 -21.78 41.43 6.53
C PRO A 26 -21.48 42.93 6.34
N ARG A 27 -20.60 43.25 5.38
CA ARG A 27 -20.34 44.65 5.01
C ARG A 27 -21.61 45.22 4.40
N ASN A 28 -22.36 45.98 5.18
CA ASN A 28 -23.54 46.68 4.72
C ASN A 28 -23.09 47.91 3.92
N ILE A 29 -22.76 47.70 2.64
CA ILE A 29 -22.29 48.76 1.73
C ILE A 29 -23.48 49.64 1.38
N GLN A 30 -23.66 50.74 2.12
CA GLN A 30 -24.60 51.79 1.72
C GLN A 30 -24.04 52.53 0.50
N ILE A 31 -24.52 52.18 -0.69
CA ILE A 31 -24.25 52.91 -1.92
C ILE A 31 -25.18 54.13 -1.96
N ALA A 32 -24.67 55.28 -1.53
CA ALA A 32 -25.38 56.55 -1.62
C ALA A 32 -25.26 57.15 -3.03
N TYR A 33 -26.32 57.06 -3.82
CA TYR A 33 -26.37 57.66 -5.16
C TYR A 33 -26.62 59.18 -5.08
N HIS A 34 -25.55 59.98 -5.00
CA HIS A 34 -25.66 61.42 -5.20
C HIS A 34 -25.87 61.74 -6.68
N SER A 35 -27.12 61.99 -7.03
CA SER A 35 -27.58 62.32 -8.38
C SER A 35 -27.77 63.83 -8.52
N PHE A 36 -26.75 64.55 -8.99
CA PHE A 36 -26.97 65.91 -9.50
C PHE A 36 -27.82 65.85 -10.78
N VAL A 37 -28.91 66.60 -10.78
CA VAL A 37 -29.75 66.85 -11.96
C VAL A 37 -29.67 68.36 -12.19
N GLU A 38 -28.87 68.77 -13.17
CA GLU A 38 -28.88 70.16 -13.65
C GLU A 38 -30.20 70.44 -14.40
N ASP A 39 -30.63 71.69 -14.36
CA ASP A 39 -32.02 72.12 -14.63
C ASP A 39 -32.65 71.52 -15.91
N GLN A 40 -33.74 70.78 -15.72
CA GLN A 40 -34.77 70.58 -16.74
C GLN A 40 -36.16 70.79 -16.11
N GLU A 41 -37.03 71.50 -16.82
CA GLU A 41 -38.30 72.07 -16.32
C GLU A 41 -39.39 71.04 -15.91
N ASN A 42 -39.06 69.75 -15.85
CA ASN A 42 -39.92 68.74 -15.24
C ASN A 42 -39.07 67.65 -14.57
N PRO A 43 -38.94 67.62 -13.22
CA PRO A 43 -38.07 66.68 -12.51
C PRO A 43 -38.53 65.22 -12.67
N LEU A 44 -39.82 65.00 -12.97
CA LEU A 44 -40.37 63.68 -13.24
C LEU A 44 -39.88 63.13 -14.59
N ASP A 45 -39.85 63.97 -15.62
CA ASP A 45 -39.33 63.61 -16.96
C ASP A 45 -37.81 63.43 -16.95
N ALA A 46 -37.07 64.28 -16.22
CA ALA A 46 -35.63 64.11 -16.02
C ALA A 46 -35.30 62.78 -15.30
N CYS A 47 -36.07 62.40 -14.28
CA CYS A 47 -35.92 61.13 -13.58
C CYS A 47 -36.23 59.93 -14.49
N VAL A 48 -37.34 59.97 -15.25
CA VAL A 48 -37.70 58.92 -16.21
C VAL A 48 -36.63 58.76 -17.31
N LYS A 49 -36.17 59.87 -17.91
CA LYS A 49 -35.08 59.85 -18.91
C LYS A 49 -33.79 59.26 -18.34
N LYS A 50 -33.45 59.56 -17.08
CA LYS A 50 -32.28 58.99 -16.41
C LYS A 50 -32.44 57.48 -16.21
N MET A 51 -33.57 57.01 -15.67
CA MET A 51 -33.85 55.59 -15.50
C MET A 51 -33.80 54.82 -16.83
N VAL A 52 -34.35 55.38 -17.91
CA VAL A 52 -34.30 54.79 -19.25
C VAL A 52 -32.85 54.75 -19.80
N ARG A 53 -32.02 55.74 -19.49
CA ARG A 53 -30.62 55.81 -19.94
C ARG A 53 -29.69 54.88 -19.15
N GLU A 54 -30.00 54.62 -17.87
CA GLU A 54 -29.21 53.75 -16.98
C GLU A 54 -29.69 52.28 -16.98
N ALA A 55 -30.94 52.00 -17.38
CA ALA A 55 -31.49 50.64 -17.45
C ALA A 55 -30.64 49.63 -18.27
N PRO A 56 -30.04 49.99 -19.44
CA PRO A 56 -29.15 49.08 -20.16
C PRO A 56 -27.87 48.72 -19.39
N ALA A 57 -27.35 49.64 -18.57
CA ALA A 57 -26.17 49.37 -17.75
C ALA A 57 -26.49 48.42 -16.58
N MET A 58 -27.70 48.50 -16.02
CA MET A 58 -28.18 47.53 -15.02
C MET A 58 -28.45 46.14 -15.62
N GLN A 59 -28.89 46.06 -16.88
CA GLN A 59 -29.01 44.77 -17.58
C GLN A 59 -27.63 44.13 -17.82
N TYR A 60 -26.61 44.94 -18.16
CA TYR A 60 -25.25 44.44 -18.35
C TYR A 60 -24.63 43.88 -17.05
N ASP A 61 -24.88 44.51 -15.89
CA ASP A 61 -24.52 43.95 -14.57
C ASP A 61 -25.25 42.62 -14.29
N ALA A 62 -26.55 42.54 -14.60
CA ALA A 62 -27.33 41.33 -14.37
C ALA A 62 -26.83 40.13 -15.21
N GLU A 63 -26.56 40.34 -16.51
CA GLU A 63 -26.04 39.29 -17.40
C GLU A 63 -24.62 38.86 -17.02
N GLN A 64 -23.73 39.80 -16.70
CA GLN A 64 -22.38 39.46 -16.23
C GLN A 64 -22.40 38.71 -14.90
N ARG A 65 -23.31 39.05 -13.99
CA ARG A 65 -23.48 38.33 -12.71
C ARG A 65 -24.06 36.94 -12.90
N LEU A 66 -24.98 36.74 -13.86
CA LEU A 66 -25.46 35.40 -14.22
C LEU A 66 -24.31 34.53 -14.77
N ALA A 67 -23.55 35.04 -15.75
CA ALA A 67 -22.40 34.33 -16.31
C ALA A 67 -21.31 34.02 -15.28
N ALA A 68 -21.03 34.96 -14.35
CA ALA A 68 -20.08 34.74 -13.26
C ALA A 68 -20.58 33.69 -12.26
N ASN A 69 -21.88 33.67 -11.95
CA ASN A 69 -22.49 32.64 -11.11
C ASN A 69 -22.43 31.26 -11.78
N GLU A 70 -22.79 31.15 -13.06
CA GLU A 70 -22.70 29.89 -13.83
C GLU A 70 -21.26 29.35 -13.88
N GLY A 71 -20.27 30.22 -14.13
CA GLY A 71 -18.86 29.86 -14.05
C GLY A 71 -18.44 29.40 -12.64
N GLY A 72 -18.95 30.07 -11.60
CA GLY A 72 -18.75 29.70 -10.19
C GLY A 72 -19.35 28.33 -9.84
N PHE A 73 -20.56 28.03 -10.30
CA PHE A 73 -21.20 26.72 -10.12
C PHE A 73 -20.43 25.62 -10.87
N GLY A 74 -19.98 25.89 -12.11
CA GLY A 74 -19.15 24.95 -12.87
C GLY A 74 -17.78 24.67 -12.20
N LEU A 75 -17.20 25.67 -11.53
CA LEU A 75 -15.99 25.47 -10.72
C LEU A 75 -16.27 24.64 -9.46
N LEU A 76 -17.37 24.94 -8.75
CA LEU A 76 -17.78 24.20 -7.55
C LEU A 76 -18.04 22.72 -7.87
N GLU A 77 -18.75 22.43 -8.97
CA GLU A 77 -18.98 21.06 -9.43
C GLU A 77 -17.67 20.32 -9.72
N ARG A 78 -16.70 20.98 -10.37
CA ARG A 78 -15.37 20.40 -10.61
C ARG A 78 -14.63 20.12 -9.31
N LEU A 79 -14.70 21.01 -8.32
CA LEU A 79 -14.07 20.79 -7.01
C LEU A 79 -14.70 19.60 -6.27
N MET A 80 -16.04 19.47 -6.26
CA MET A 80 -16.73 18.32 -5.67
C MET A 80 -16.36 17.00 -6.36
N ARG A 81 -16.23 17.00 -7.69
CA ARG A 81 -15.79 15.82 -8.45
C ARG A 81 -14.33 15.44 -8.14
N LEU A 82 -13.45 16.42 -7.96
CA LEU A 82 -12.06 16.19 -7.57
C LEU A 82 -11.95 15.63 -6.14
N GLU A 83 -12.70 16.19 -5.19
CA GLU A 83 -12.76 15.70 -3.80
C GLU A 83 -13.24 14.23 -3.74
N ALA A 84 -14.31 13.90 -4.48
CA ALA A 84 -14.79 12.52 -4.61
C ALA A 84 -13.74 11.58 -5.24
N HIS A 85 -12.98 12.05 -6.24
CA HIS A 85 -11.91 11.26 -6.86
C HIS A 85 -10.75 11.02 -5.89
N CYS A 86 -10.32 12.03 -5.13
CA CYS A 86 -9.31 11.88 -4.08
C CYS A 86 -9.76 10.88 -3.00
N GLN A 87 -11.02 10.95 -2.55
CA GLN A 87 -11.56 9.98 -1.59
C GLN A 87 -11.53 8.54 -2.13
N ILE A 88 -11.90 8.33 -3.40
CA ILE A 88 -11.82 7.01 -4.07
C ILE A 88 -10.35 6.53 -4.13
N GLN A 89 -9.40 7.41 -4.44
CA GLN A 89 -7.97 7.05 -4.47
C GLN A 89 -7.47 6.68 -3.07
N ASP A 90 -7.78 7.46 -2.04
CA ASP A 90 -7.43 7.15 -0.65
C ASP A 90 -7.97 5.79 -0.21
N ASP A 91 -9.22 5.46 -0.54
CA ASP A 91 -9.82 4.20 -0.16
C ASP A 91 -9.29 3.01 -0.99
N THR A 92 -8.92 3.23 -2.25
CA THR A 92 -8.19 2.22 -3.05
C THR A 92 -6.75 2.00 -2.59
N ILE A 93 -6.14 2.95 -1.85
CA ILE A 93 -4.80 2.80 -1.22
C ILE A 93 -4.90 2.14 0.17
N LYS A 94 -5.90 2.49 0.99
CA LYS A 94 -6.11 1.87 2.33
C LYS A 94 -6.42 0.37 2.23
N LYS A 95 -7.13 -0.05 1.18
CA LYS A 95 -7.50 -1.46 0.99
C LYS A 95 -6.29 -2.41 0.85
N PRO A 96 -5.33 -2.23 -0.07
CA PRO A 96 -4.16 -3.11 -0.16
C PRO A 96 -3.28 -3.03 1.10
N GLU A 97 -3.13 -1.86 1.72
CA GLU A 97 -2.31 -1.73 2.94
C GLU A 97 -2.92 -2.50 4.13
N SER A 98 -4.25 -2.48 4.30
CA SER A 98 -4.90 -3.34 5.32
C SER A 98 -4.74 -4.84 5.05
N HIS A 99 -4.73 -5.28 3.78
CA HIS A 99 -4.42 -6.68 3.43
C HIS A 99 -2.95 -7.03 3.71
N ARG A 100 -2.00 -6.14 3.34
CA ARG A 100 -0.57 -6.29 3.66
C ARG A 100 -0.40 -6.44 5.18
N GLN A 101 -0.94 -5.50 5.96
CA GLN A 101 -0.82 -5.52 7.41
C GLN A 101 -1.43 -6.79 8.04
N SER A 102 -2.55 -7.28 7.51
CA SER A 102 -3.15 -8.56 7.91
C SER A 102 -2.22 -9.75 7.63
N HIS A 103 -1.65 -9.81 6.41
CA HIS A 103 -0.68 -10.85 6.04
C HIS A 103 0.55 -10.85 6.96
N LEU A 104 1.15 -9.68 7.21
CA LEU A 104 2.30 -9.54 8.10
C LEU A 104 1.97 -9.93 9.54
N ASN A 105 0.76 -9.67 10.03
CA ASN A 105 0.32 -10.14 11.36
C ASN A 105 0.24 -11.68 11.44
N ILE A 106 -0.24 -12.34 10.37
CA ILE A 106 -0.32 -13.80 10.29
C ILE A 106 1.09 -14.42 10.26
N ARG A 107 1.97 -13.90 9.40
CA ARG A 107 3.37 -14.34 9.30
C ARG A 107 4.15 -14.09 10.60
N GLN A 108 3.99 -12.93 11.23
CA GLN A 108 4.57 -12.64 12.55
C GLN A 108 4.15 -13.70 13.58
N ARG A 109 2.85 -14.04 13.63
CA ARG A 109 2.33 -15.08 14.53
C ARG A 109 2.93 -16.45 14.22
N ALA A 110 3.06 -16.83 12.95
CA ALA A 110 3.67 -18.10 12.54
C ALA A 110 5.14 -18.20 13.02
N ILE A 111 5.95 -17.16 12.77
CA ILE A 111 7.36 -17.12 13.20
C ILE A 111 7.47 -17.16 14.74
N SER A 112 6.71 -16.33 15.47
CA SER A 112 6.70 -16.35 16.95
C SER A 112 6.29 -17.73 17.49
N THR A 113 5.30 -18.37 16.87
CA THR A 113 4.81 -19.69 17.27
C THR A 113 5.89 -20.74 17.04
N TRP A 114 6.54 -20.77 15.87
CA TRP A 114 7.63 -21.72 15.62
C TRP A 114 8.86 -21.46 16.49
N VAL A 115 9.25 -20.21 16.74
CA VAL A 115 10.36 -19.88 17.67
C VAL A 115 10.05 -20.35 19.10
N ARG A 116 8.80 -20.17 19.54
CA ARG A 116 8.33 -20.76 20.80
C ARG A 116 8.40 -22.28 20.74
N ASP A 117 7.89 -22.89 19.67
CA ASP A 117 7.55 -24.32 19.64
C ASP A 117 8.68 -25.25 19.18
N ALA A 118 9.68 -24.75 18.45
CA ALA A 118 10.89 -25.50 18.08
C ALA A 118 12.06 -25.28 19.04
N LEU A 119 12.26 -24.06 19.57
CA LEU A 119 13.48 -23.69 20.30
C LEU A 119 13.37 -23.75 21.83
N HIS A 120 12.16 -23.66 22.40
CA HIS A 120 11.99 -23.77 23.86
C HIS A 120 11.80 -25.24 24.27
N LYS A 121 12.28 -25.64 25.45
CA LYS A 121 12.11 -27.01 25.97
C LYS A 121 10.62 -27.43 25.99
N PRO A 122 10.24 -28.62 25.49
CA PRO A 122 8.86 -29.07 25.53
C PRO A 122 8.38 -29.23 26.97
N THR A 123 7.14 -28.82 27.23
CA THR A 123 6.43 -29.04 28.50
C THR A 123 5.14 -29.80 28.17
N GLU A 124 4.62 -30.61 29.09
CA GLU A 124 3.43 -31.45 28.81
C GLU A 124 2.23 -30.61 28.34
N ARG A 125 1.98 -29.48 29.00
CA ARG A 125 0.96 -28.50 28.60
C ARG A 125 1.16 -28.02 27.16
N ARG A 126 2.41 -27.79 26.72
CA ARG A 126 2.73 -27.33 25.37
C ARG A 126 2.62 -28.45 24.33
N ASN A 127 2.93 -29.69 24.70
CA ASN A 127 2.67 -30.85 23.84
C ASN A 127 1.15 -30.99 23.57
N GLU A 128 0.33 -30.75 24.60
CA GLU A 128 -1.13 -30.79 24.49
C GLU A 128 -1.71 -29.59 23.70
N GLU A 129 -1.11 -28.40 23.83
CA GLU A 129 -1.45 -27.24 22.98
C GLU A 129 -1.00 -27.46 21.52
N THR A 130 0.14 -28.10 21.26
CA THR A 130 0.65 -28.41 19.90
C THR A 130 -0.16 -29.53 19.22
N ARG A 131 -0.73 -30.46 20.01
CA ARG A 131 -1.67 -31.48 19.52
C ARG A 131 -2.99 -30.92 19.04
N ARG A 132 -3.37 -29.70 19.46
CA ARG A 132 -4.53 -29.01 18.88
C ARG A 132 -4.10 -28.49 17.52
N PRO A 133 -4.67 -28.98 16.40
CA PRO A 133 -4.33 -28.42 15.10
C PRO A 133 -4.78 -26.96 15.07
N ASN A 134 -3.82 -26.04 15.10
CA ASN A 134 -4.06 -24.67 14.66
C ASN A 134 -4.41 -24.75 13.17
N LYS A 135 -5.72 -24.85 12.87
CA LYS A 135 -6.27 -24.82 11.50
C LYS A 135 -5.87 -23.55 10.74
N ASP A 136 -5.40 -22.54 11.46
CA ASP A 136 -5.00 -21.23 10.96
C ASP A 136 -3.48 -21.10 10.66
N ILE A 137 -2.68 -22.17 10.78
CA ILE A 137 -1.31 -22.16 10.24
C ILE A 137 -1.42 -22.26 8.72
N ILE A 138 -1.50 -21.10 8.06
CA ILE A 138 -1.42 -20.98 6.60
C ILE A 138 0.04 -21.22 6.19
N PRO A 139 0.39 -22.38 5.61
CA PRO A 139 1.74 -22.71 5.19
C PRO A 139 1.89 -22.23 3.74
N GLY A 140 2.11 -20.93 3.57
CA GLY A 140 2.12 -20.28 2.26
C GLY A 140 2.57 -18.82 2.36
N GLY A 141 3.63 -18.57 3.12
CA GLY A 141 4.28 -17.26 3.15
C GLY A 141 5.67 -17.40 2.58
N ASP A 142 6.07 -16.39 1.81
CA ASP A 142 7.35 -16.33 1.13
C ASP A 142 8.46 -15.73 2.02
N VAL A 143 9.70 -16.10 1.71
CA VAL A 143 10.92 -15.70 2.40
C VAL A 143 11.12 -14.19 2.44
N ARG A 144 10.60 -13.43 1.47
CA ARG A 144 10.70 -11.96 1.47
C ARG A 144 9.67 -11.32 2.37
N SER A 145 8.42 -11.80 2.37
CA SER A 145 7.40 -11.42 3.35
C SER A 145 7.89 -11.69 4.77
N ASP A 146 8.54 -12.84 5.01
CA ASP A 146 9.10 -13.15 6.32
C ASP A 146 10.34 -12.29 6.65
N ALA A 147 11.23 -12.00 5.69
CA ALA A 147 12.33 -11.06 5.89
C ALA A 147 11.80 -9.65 6.21
N MET A 148 10.73 -9.20 5.56
CA MET A 148 10.06 -7.91 5.81
C MET A 148 9.40 -7.88 7.19
N VAL A 149 8.65 -8.93 7.58
CA VAL A 149 8.12 -9.08 8.95
C VAL A 149 9.24 -9.01 9.98
N VAL A 150 10.35 -9.70 9.71
CA VAL A 150 11.46 -9.82 10.64
C VAL A 150 12.22 -8.49 10.77
N THR A 151 12.41 -7.74 9.67
CA THR A 151 13.03 -6.39 9.63
C THR A 151 12.18 -5.28 10.22
N GLU A 152 10.89 -5.23 9.90
CA GLU A 152 10.00 -4.18 10.38
C GLU A 152 9.66 -4.33 11.88
N ARG A 153 9.64 -5.56 12.42
CA ARG A 153 8.98 -5.85 13.71
C ARG A 153 9.86 -6.40 14.81
N TYR A 154 11.06 -6.90 14.50
CA TYR A 154 11.94 -7.51 15.50
C TYR A 154 13.31 -6.81 15.55
N LYS A 155 13.88 -6.73 16.76
CA LYS A 155 15.24 -6.21 16.95
C LYS A 155 16.25 -7.25 16.49
N LYS A 156 17.39 -6.83 15.90
CA LYS A 156 18.45 -7.75 15.45
C LYS A 156 19.01 -8.68 16.55
N SER A 157 18.82 -8.33 17.83
CA SER A 157 19.19 -9.16 18.98
C SER A 157 18.13 -10.19 19.41
N SER A 158 16.91 -10.15 18.86
CA SER A 158 15.82 -11.06 19.26
C SER A 158 16.10 -12.50 18.86
N THR A 159 15.32 -13.44 19.41
CA THR A 159 15.45 -14.85 19.04
C THR A 159 14.87 -15.07 17.64
N GLU A 160 13.74 -14.44 17.33
CA GLU A 160 13.06 -14.53 16.04
C GLU A 160 13.94 -14.05 14.89
N TRP A 161 14.58 -12.87 15.05
CA TRP A 161 15.54 -12.37 14.08
C TRP A 161 16.67 -13.36 13.78
N ARG A 162 17.28 -13.91 14.84
CA ARG A 162 18.38 -14.88 14.69
C ARG A 162 17.93 -16.23 14.14
N SER A 163 16.68 -16.62 14.40
CA SER A 163 16.13 -17.91 13.98
C SER A 163 15.62 -17.92 12.54
N PHE A 164 15.49 -16.74 11.89
CA PHE A 164 15.26 -16.65 10.45
C PHE A 164 16.31 -17.42 9.65
N ARG A 165 17.58 -17.35 10.07
CA ARG A 165 18.68 -18.14 9.47
C ARG A 165 18.49 -19.66 9.62
N THR A 166 17.83 -20.10 10.68
CA THR A 166 17.49 -21.53 10.85
C THR A 166 16.35 -21.97 9.93
N LEU A 167 15.43 -21.07 9.58
CA LEU A 167 14.34 -21.35 8.62
C LEU A 167 14.84 -21.38 7.16
N TYR A 168 15.63 -20.38 6.76
CA TYR A 168 15.94 -20.11 5.35
C TYR A 168 17.43 -20.28 4.98
N GLY A 169 18.33 -20.48 5.95
CA GLY A 169 19.79 -20.48 5.73
C GLY A 169 20.41 -19.09 5.54
N LEU A 170 19.64 -18.14 4.99
CA LEU A 170 19.95 -16.72 4.82
C LEU A 170 19.56 -15.88 6.05
N THR A 171 20.15 -14.70 6.18
CA THR A 171 19.70 -13.62 7.07
C THR A 171 18.65 -12.73 6.37
N PRO A 172 17.82 -11.97 7.11
CA PRO A 172 16.84 -11.07 6.49
C PRO A 172 17.49 -9.93 5.70
N ASP A 173 18.70 -9.49 6.10
CA ASP A 173 19.46 -8.48 5.36
C ASP A 173 19.91 -9.05 4.00
N GLU A 174 20.54 -10.23 3.98
CA GLU A 174 20.96 -10.91 2.74
C GLU A 174 19.78 -11.12 1.77
N VAL A 175 18.59 -11.52 2.25
CA VAL A 175 17.38 -11.68 1.40
C VAL A 175 16.96 -10.39 0.72
N ASN A 176 17.11 -9.24 1.39
CA ASN A 176 16.76 -7.93 0.81
C ASN A 176 17.79 -7.45 -0.23
N ASP A 177 19.04 -7.91 -0.13
CA ASP A 177 20.14 -7.55 -1.04
C ASP A 177 20.13 -8.37 -2.35
N LEU A 178 19.32 -9.45 -2.46
CA LEU A 178 19.24 -10.26 -3.67
C LEU A 178 18.47 -9.54 -4.82
N ASP A 179 18.94 -9.69 -6.07
CA ASP A 179 18.33 -9.13 -7.30
C ASP A 179 16.95 -9.71 -7.66
N GLN A 180 15.89 -8.99 -7.29
CA GLN A 180 14.50 -9.45 -7.25
C GLN A 180 13.96 -10.22 -8.47
N HIS A 181 14.55 -10.09 -9.66
CA HIS A 181 14.05 -10.63 -10.91
C HIS A 181 14.64 -11.99 -11.34
N LYS A 182 15.61 -12.56 -10.60
CA LYS A 182 16.44 -13.68 -11.10
C LYS A 182 16.23 -15.06 -10.44
N PHE A 183 15.40 -15.19 -9.42
CA PHE A 183 15.38 -16.40 -8.56
C PHE A 183 13.99 -16.80 -8.04
N CYS A 184 13.07 -17.19 -8.92
CA CYS A 184 11.72 -17.58 -8.49
C CYS A 184 11.70 -18.97 -7.84
N GLN A 185 12.36 -19.96 -8.45
CA GLN A 185 12.28 -21.37 -8.06
C GLN A 185 13.16 -21.69 -6.85
N SER A 186 14.34 -21.06 -6.76
CA SER A 186 15.26 -21.20 -5.63
C SER A 186 14.69 -20.62 -4.34
N LEU A 187 14.02 -19.45 -4.37
CA LEU A 187 13.32 -18.96 -3.18
C LEU A 187 12.13 -19.85 -2.81
N GLN A 188 11.36 -20.36 -3.79
CA GLN A 188 10.28 -21.30 -3.51
C GLN A 188 10.80 -22.58 -2.82
N ALA A 189 11.96 -23.10 -3.24
CA ALA A 189 12.59 -24.23 -2.54
C ALA A 189 12.98 -23.89 -1.09
N LEU A 190 13.43 -22.65 -0.81
CA LEU A 190 13.65 -22.20 0.57
C LEU A 190 12.34 -22.06 1.37
N ASP A 191 11.24 -21.66 0.73
CA ASP A 191 9.91 -21.56 1.33
C ASP A 191 9.30 -22.93 1.67
N GLU A 192 9.48 -23.92 0.80
CA GLU A 192 9.07 -25.30 1.04
C GLU A 192 9.90 -25.93 2.19
N ALA A 193 11.21 -25.68 2.21
CA ALA A 193 12.09 -26.08 3.31
C ALA A 193 11.67 -25.44 4.65
N ALA A 194 11.44 -24.13 4.67
CA ALA A 194 10.94 -23.42 5.85
C ALA A 194 9.55 -23.93 6.27
N THR A 195 8.67 -24.26 5.31
CA THR A 195 7.34 -24.83 5.58
C THR A 195 7.43 -26.18 6.29
N ILE A 196 8.40 -27.04 5.96
CA ILE A 196 8.65 -28.30 6.68
C ILE A 196 9.02 -28.03 8.15
N LEU A 197 9.89 -27.04 8.41
CA LEU A 197 10.32 -26.65 9.76
C LEU A 197 9.16 -26.05 10.58
N LEU A 198 8.41 -25.11 9.98
CA LEU A 198 7.24 -24.48 10.57
C LEU A 198 6.15 -25.51 10.91
N ARG A 199 5.75 -26.35 9.95
CA ARG A 199 4.67 -27.33 10.09
C ARG A 199 4.99 -28.46 11.08
N LYS A 200 6.24 -28.91 11.13
CA LYS A 200 6.69 -30.01 12.01
C LYS A 200 7.31 -29.49 13.33
N ALA A 201 7.31 -28.17 13.57
CA ALA A 201 7.95 -27.49 14.71
C ALA A 201 9.41 -27.93 14.94
N LYS A 202 10.18 -28.11 13.85
CA LYS A 202 11.55 -28.62 13.88
C LYS A 202 12.58 -27.50 13.84
N THR A 203 13.77 -27.79 14.39
CA THR A 203 14.94 -26.91 14.37
C THR A 203 15.93 -27.21 13.25
N SER A 204 15.82 -28.36 12.59
CA SER A 204 16.68 -28.76 11.46
C SER A 204 15.89 -29.57 10.44
N LEU A 205 16.35 -29.54 9.19
CA LEU A 205 15.84 -30.39 8.12
C LEU A 205 16.45 -31.82 8.25
N PRO A 206 15.93 -32.81 7.50
CA PRO A 206 16.66 -34.04 7.21
C PRO A 206 18.04 -33.72 6.59
N PRO A 207 19.12 -34.48 6.88
CA PRO A 207 20.48 -34.11 6.47
C PRO A 207 20.63 -33.79 4.98
N GLU A 208 20.06 -34.61 4.11
CA GLU A 208 20.11 -34.42 2.65
C GLU A 208 19.45 -33.11 2.18
N MET A 209 18.32 -32.73 2.78
CA MET A 209 17.66 -31.44 2.50
C MET A 209 18.41 -30.27 3.13
N GLU A 210 19.03 -30.48 4.30
CA GLU A 210 19.84 -29.49 5.01
C GLU A 210 21.10 -29.14 4.20
N ASP A 211 21.73 -30.12 3.57
CA ASP A 211 22.89 -29.93 2.70
C ASP A 211 22.49 -29.31 1.35
N LYS A 212 21.44 -29.83 0.68
CA LYS A 212 20.86 -29.17 -0.52
C LYS A 212 20.51 -27.70 -0.25
N ARG A 213 19.99 -27.36 0.95
CA ARG A 213 19.70 -25.97 1.35
C ARG A 213 20.95 -25.11 1.47
N LYS A 214 22.04 -25.63 2.06
CA LYS A 214 23.30 -24.88 2.19
C LYS A 214 23.89 -24.56 0.83
N ASP A 215 23.91 -25.55 -0.07
CA ASP A 215 24.43 -25.39 -1.42
C ASP A 215 23.62 -24.35 -2.20
N LEU A 216 22.28 -24.43 -2.15
CA LEU A 216 21.39 -23.45 -2.76
C LEU A 216 21.62 -22.03 -2.22
N VAL A 217 21.77 -21.88 -0.90
CA VAL A 217 22.09 -20.60 -0.25
C VAL A 217 23.46 -20.07 -0.66
N ALA A 218 24.47 -20.94 -0.81
CA ALA A 218 25.78 -20.54 -1.29
C ALA A 218 25.72 -20.01 -2.73
N LEU A 219 25.00 -20.68 -3.65
CA LEU A 219 24.81 -20.22 -5.02
C LEU A 219 24.10 -18.86 -5.08
N LEU A 220 23.09 -18.62 -4.24
CA LEU A 220 22.40 -17.33 -4.14
C LEU A 220 23.33 -16.20 -3.65
N LEU A 221 24.16 -16.47 -2.64
CA LEU A 221 25.13 -15.50 -2.09
C LEU A 221 26.31 -15.25 -3.03
N GLU A 222 26.71 -16.23 -3.84
CA GLU A 222 27.72 -16.07 -4.90
C GLU A 222 27.17 -15.38 -6.17
N GLY A 223 25.86 -15.13 -6.26
CA GLY A 223 25.21 -14.53 -7.42
C GLY A 223 25.04 -15.48 -8.62
N LYS A 224 25.21 -16.79 -8.41
CA LYS A 224 25.08 -17.84 -9.44
C LYS A 224 23.61 -18.25 -9.64
N TYR A 225 22.78 -17.29 -10.04
CA TYR A 225 21.33 -17.46 -10.05
C TYR A 225 20.83 -18.54 -11.00
N GLU A 226 21.47 -18.75 -12.16
CA GLU A 226 21.09 -19.82 -13.10
C GLU A 226 21.31 -21.22 -12.51
N GLU A 227 22.43 -21.44 -11.81
CA GLU A 227 22.71 -22.68 -11.08
C GLU A 227 21.73 -22.87 -9.91
N ALA A 228 21.41 -21.78 -9.19
CA ALA A 228 20.47 -21.79 -8.08
C ALA A 228 19.04 -22.14 -8.53
N GLU A 229 18.55 -21.58 -9.65
CA GLU A 229 17.23 -21.94 -10.21
C GLU A 229 17.20 -23.41 -10.66
N GLY A 230 18.25 -23.87 -11.36
CA GLY A 230 18.38 -25.27 -11.75
C GLY A 230 18.30 -26.21 -10.55
N MET A 231 19.02 -25.88 -9.46
CA MET A 231 18.97 -26.65 -8.22
C MET A 231 17.59 -26.59 -7.55
N GLY A 232 17.00 -25.39 -7.43
CA GLY A 232 15.69 -25.16 -6.84
C GLY A 232 14.59 -25.99 -7.52
N SER A 233 14.63 -26.09 -8.85
CA SER A 233 13.67 -26.89 -9.63
C SER A 233 13.64 -28.39 -9.27
N THR A 234 14.75 -28.93 -8.76
CA THR A 234 14.90 -30.36 -8.42
C THR A 234 14.80 -30.65 -6.92
N PHE A 235 14.68 -29.61 -6.10
CA PHE A 235 14.93 -29.69 -4.66
C PHE A 235 14.01 -30.69 -3.93
N PHE A 236 12.72 -30.74 -4.31
CA PHE A 236 11.71 -31.58 -3.68
C PHE A 236 11.14 -32.71 -4.54
N CYS A 237 11.43 -32.79 -5.85
CA CYS A 237 10.86 -33.78 -6.77
C CYS A 237 11.06 -35.25 -6.36
N GLU A 238 12.08 -35.55 -5.55
CA GLU A 238 12.39 -36.92 -5.11
C GLU A 238 11.56 -37.36 -3.88
N ASN A 239 11.07 -36.42 -3.07
CA ASN A 239 10.48 -36.74 -1.76
C ASN A 239 9.00 -37.14 -1.83
N GLU A 240 8.22 -36.62 -2.78
CA GLU A 240 6.82 -37.01 -2.96
C GLU A 240 6.69 -38.49 -3.36
N ALA A 241 7.67 -39.02 -4.11
CA ALA A 241 7.71 -40.41 -4.52
C ALA A 241 7.96 -41.40 -3.36
N GLU A 242 8.54 -40.94 -2.24
CA GLU A 242 8.77 -41.75 -1.04
C GLU A 242 7.59 -41.67 -0.07
N GLU A 243 7.05 -40.48 0.22
CA GLU A 243 5.84 -40.35 1.06
C GLU A 243 4.63 -41.05 0.41
N ALA A 244 4.51 -41.09 -0.93
CA ALA A 244 3.49 -41.86 -1.65
C ALA A 244 3.63 -43.39 -1.54
N LYS A 245 4.83 -43.92 -1.29
CA LYS A 245 5.04 -45.36 -1.02
C LYS A 245 4.78 -45.70 0.45
N GLY A 246 5.12 -44.79 1.37
CA GLY A 246 4.90 -44.96 2.81
C GLY A 246 3.45 -44.78 3.25
N ALA A 247 2.70 -43.89 2.59
CA ALA A 247 1.26 -43.75 2.75
C ALA A 247 0.52 -44.87 2.02
N GLY A 248 0.67 -46.09 2.56
CA GLY A 248 0.29 -47.38 1.96
C GLY A 248 -0.90 -47.27 0.99
N PHE A 249 -0.56 -47.25 -0.30
CA PHE A 249 -1.53 -47.24 -1.38
C PHE A 249 -2.39 -48.50 -1.22
N LEU A 250 -3.59 -48.33 -0.66
CA LEU A 250 -4.60 -49.36 -0.64
C LEU A 250 -4.88 -49.67 -2.10
N GLU A 251 -4.28 -50.76 -2.58
CA GLU A 251 -4.52 -51.32 -3.88
C GLU A 251 -6.00 -51.69 -3.93
N ILE A 252 -6.82 -50.76 -4.43
CA ILE A 252 -8.23 -50.99 -4.74
C ILE A 252 -8.21 -51.92 -5.94
N SER A 253 -7.99 -53.21 -5.65
CA SER A 253 -8.25 -54.31 -6.54
C SER A 253 -9.73 -54.21 -6.89
N MET A 254 -10.03 -53.58 -8.02
CA MET A 254 -11.36 -53.58 -8.60
C MET A 254 -11.68 -55.00 -9.03
N ILE A 255 -12.21 -55.77 -8.08
CA ILE A 255 -12.87 -57.04 -8.32
C ILE A 255 -14.11 -56.72 -9.14
N LEU A 256 -13.93 -56.64 -10.46
CA LEU A 256 -15.02 -56.60 -11.42
C LEU A 256 -15.86 -57.86 -11.20
N PRO A 257 -17.15 -57.74 -10.87
CA PRO A 257 -18.01 -58.91 -10.71
C PRO A 257 -18.21 -59.58 -12.08
N THR A 258 -17.44 -60.63 -12.33
CA THR A 258 -17.62 -61.50 -13.48
C THR A 258 -18.89 -62.32 -13.32
N SER A 259 -19.86 -62.14 -14.23
CA SER A 259 -21.04 -63.01 -14.46
C SER A 259 -22.05 -63.07 -13.28
N PHE A 260 -23.35 -63.36 -13.42
CA PHE A 260 -24.21 -64.08 -14.37
C PHE A 260 -25.66 -63.52 -14.28
N PRO A 261 -26.66 -63.98 -15.05
CA PRO A 261 -26.62 -64.76 -16.30
C PRO A 261 -27.21 -64.01 -17.52
#